data_AF-A0A951YW63-F1
#
_entry.id   AF-A0A951YW63-F1
#
_cell.length_a   1.000
_cell.length_b   1.000
_cell.length_c   1.000
_cell.angle_alpha   90.00
_cell.angle_beta   90.00
_cell.angle_gamma   90.00
#
_symmetry.space_group_name_H-M   'P 1'
#
loop_
_entity.id
_entity.type
_entity.pdbx_description
1 polymer ?
#
loop_
_entity_poly.entity_id
_entity_poly.type
_entity_poly.pdbx_seq_one_letter_code
_entity_poly.pdbx_strand_id
1 'polypeptide(L)'
;MTGFEIATLPLVARICLVVLFPFSALDKIVHWKAALGQAGSSFLPGGPLLLVGAIAVELVAPLCILARWHDRTAALVLALFCVVTALVYHRFWTIPGFWSPANEKGRAHFWDFLKNFGLVGGLLLVALS
;
A
#
# COMPACT_ATOMS: atom_id res chain seq x y z
N MET A 1 -15.21 14.38 26.18
CA MET A 1 -14.41 14.52 24.94
C MET A 1 -14.86 15.80 24.29
N THR A 2 -14.02 16.83 24.28
CA THR A 2 -14.37 18.13 23.68
C THR A 2 -14.55 17.95 22.17
N GLY A 3 -15.47 18.68 21.54
CA GLY A 3 -15.78 18.51 20.10
C GLY A 3 -14.58 18.70 19.17
N PHE A 4 -13.51 19.32 19.65
CA PHE A 4 -12.23 19.45 18.96
C PHE A 4 -11.48 18.11 18.87
N GLU A 5 -11.41 17.32 19.95
CA GLU A 5 -10.70 16.02 19.97
C GLU A 5 -11.33 14.99 19.00
N ILE A 6 -12.65 15.06 18.83
CA ILE A 6 -13.40 14.11 17.98
C ILE A 6 -13.12 14.35 16.49
N ALA A 7 -12.76 15.57 16.07
CA ALA A 7 -12.49 15.89 14.67
C ALA A 7 -11.00 15.74 14.29
N THR A 8 -10.08 16.04 15.20
CA THR A 8 -8.64 16.01 14.91
C THR A 8 -8.08 14.59 14.91
N LEU A 9 -8.56 13.71 15.81
CA LEU A 9 -8.09 12.32 15.90
C LEU A 9 -8.30 11.50 14.61
N PRO A 10 -9.50 11.52 13.96
CA PRO A 10 -9.70 10.80 12.70
C PRO A 10 -8.91 11.41 11.55
N LEU A 11 -8.65 12.73 11.55
CA LEU A 11 -7.80 13.36 10.54
C LEU A 11 -6.35 12.86 10.66
N VAL A 12 -5.81 12.82 11.88
CA VAL A 12 -4.46 12.30 12.15
C VAL A 12 -4.36 10.83 11.78
N ALA A 13 -5.35 10.00 12.12
CA ALA A 13 -5.40 8.60 11.74
C ALA A 13 -5.39 8.40 10.22
N ARG A 14 -6.17 9.21 9.47
CA ARG A 14 -6.17 9.19 8.00
C ARG A 14 -4.81 9.59 7.43
N ILE A 15 -4.18 10.64 7.97
CA ILE A 15 -2.83 11.06 7.54
C ILE A 15 -1.82 9.92 7.78
N CYS A 16 -1.81 9.32 8.96
CA CYS A 16 -0.93 8.19 9.28
C CYS A 16 -1.15 6.98 8.36
N LEU A 17 -2.39 6.70 7.97
CA LEU A 17 -2.71 5.63 7.02
C LEU A 17 -2.21 5.93 5.62
N VAL A 18 -2.39 7.18 5.15
CA VAL A 18 -2.17 7.51 3.75
C VAL A 18 -0.76 8.01 3.45
N VAL A 19 0.04 8.40 4.44
CA VAL A 19 1.39 8.98 4.25
C VAL A 19 2.38 8.01 3.59
N LEU A 20 2.18 6.70 3.74
CA LEU A 20 3.06 5.69 3.14
C LEU A 20 2.99 5.69 1.61
N PHE A 21 1.80 5.94 1.04
CA PHE A 21 1.56 5.89 -0.40
C PHE A 21 2.28 6.98 -1.21
N PRO A 22 2.25 8.29 -0.87
CA PRO A 22 2.98 9.29 -1.62
C PRO A 22 4.49 9.10 -1.53
N PHE A 23 5.02 8.64 -0.39
CA PHE A 23 6.43 8.25 -0.30
C PHE A 23 6.75 7.03 -1.17
N SER A 24 5.87 6.03 -1.23
CA SER A 24 6.04 4.89 -2.14
C SER A 24 5.96 5.29 -3.62
N ALA A 25 5.07 6.22 -3.98
CA ALA A 25 4.96 6.75 -5.34
C ALA A 25 6.21 7.53 -5.74
N LEU A 26 6.74 8.38 -4.84
CA LEU A 26 8.00 9.10 -5.06
C LEU A 26 9.17 8.13 -5.25
N ASP A 27 9.27 7.09 -4.44
CA ASP A 27 10.30 6.06 -4.61
C ASP A 27 10.22 5.39 -5.98
N LYS A 28 9.01 5.05 -6.45
CA LYS A 28 8.80 4.49 -7.80
C LYS A 28 9.16 5.47 -8.93
N ILE A 29 8.95 6.77 -8.74
CA ILE A 29 9.30 7.81 -9.72
C ILE A 29 10.83 7.97 -9.78
N VAL A 30 11.51 8.01 -8.63
CA VAL A 30 12.97 8.15 -8.53
C VAL A 30 13.68 6.88 -9.03
N HIS A 31 13.20 5.70 -8.62
CA HIS A 31 13.76 4.39 -8.95
C HIS A 31 13.02 3.69 -10.10
N TRP A 32 12.65 4.44 -11.14
CA TRP A 32 11.85 3.97 -12.27
C TRP A 32 12.38 2.68 -12.92
N LYS A 33 13.70 2.58 -13.14
CA LYS A 33 14.33 1.37 -13.72
C LYS A 33 14.18 0.13 -12.82
N ALA A 34 14.31 0.30 -11.51
CA ALA A 34 14.15 -0.80 -10.55
C ALA A 34 12.69 -1.24 -10.47
N ALA A 35 11.76 -0.28 -10.46
CA ALA A 35 10.32 -0.53 -10.44
C ALA A 35 9.84 -1.19 -11.75
N LEU A 36 10.36 -0.79 -12.91
CA LEU A 36 10.14 -1.46 -14.20
C LEU A 36 10.69 -2.90 -14.19
N GLY A 37 11.85 -3.13 -13.59
CA GLY A 37 12.43 -4.46 -13.43
C GLY A 37 11.54 -5.37 -12.58
N GLN A 38 11.02 -4.86 -11.46
CA GLN A 38 10.05 -5.57 -10.62
C GLN A 38 8.74 -5.86 -11.35
N ALA A 39 8.17 -4.86 -12.03
CA ALA A 39 6.92 -5.01 -12.77
C ALA A 39 7.05 -5.95 -13.97
N GLY A 40 8.20 -5.95 -14.65
CA GLY A 40 8.51 -6.86 -15.76
C GLY A 40 8.82 -8.29 -15.32
N SER A 41 9.35 -8.48 -14.11
CA SER A 41 9.57 -9.81 -13.51
C SER A 41 8.30 -10.46 -12.94
N SER A 42 7.23 -9.67 -12.79
CA SER A 42 5.94 -10.15 -12.30
C SER A 42 5.12 -10.79 -13.41
N PHE A 43 4.27 -11.76 -13.08
CA PHE A 43 3.42 -12.48 -14.04
C PHE A 43 2.36 -11.60 -14.75
N LEU A 44 2.32 -10.29 -14.46
CA LEU A 44 1.31 -9.39 -15.02
C LEU A 44 1.78 -8.81 -16.38
N PRO A 45 1.00 -8.98 -17.46
CA PRO A 45 1.27 -8.35 -18.74
C PRO A 45 1.08 -6.83 -18.64
N GLY A 46 2.04 -6.04 -19.14
CA GLY A 46 1.94 -4.58 -19.19
C GLY A 46 2.62 -3.83 -18.03
N GLY A 47 3.79 -4.29 -17.58
CA GLY A 47 4.57 -3.68 -16.48
C GLY A 47 4.63 -2.14 -16.44
N PRO A 48 4.89 -1.42 -17.56
CA PRO A 48 4.90 0.03 -17.57
C PRO A 48 3.53 0.67 -17.29
N LEU A 49 2.44 0.12 -17.85
CA LEU A 49 1.08 0.63 -17.62
C LEU A 49 0.66 0.42 -16.17
N LEU A 50 0.99 -0.74 -15.61
CA LEU A 50 0.69 -1.07 -14.21
C LEU A 50 1.47 -0.19 -13.25
N LEU A 51 2.72 0.15 -13.58
CA LEU A 51 3.53 1.06 -12.78
C LEU A 51 2.95 2.48 -12.77
N VAL A 52 2.54 3.00 -13.93
CA VAL A 52 1.86 4.31 -14.02
C VAL A 52 0.53 4.29 -13.26
N GLY A 53 -0.27 3.23 -13.42
CA GLY A 53 -1.52 3.06 -12.70
C GLY A 53 -1.33 2.99 -11.18
N ALA A 54 -0.30 2.27 -10.71
CA ALA A 54 0.06 2.21 -9.31
C ALA A 54 0.41 3.59 -8.76
N ILE A 55 1.28 4.34 -9.43
CA ILE A 55 1.66 5.70 -9.02
C ILE A 55 0.45 6.63 -9.00
N ALA A 56 -0.44 6.54 -10.00
CA ALA A 56 -1.65 7.33 -10.04
C ALA A 56 -2.58 7.02 -8.86
N VAL A 57 -2.79 5.75 -8.53
CA VAL A 57 -3.61 5.34 -7.37
C VAL A 57 -2.97 5.78 -6.06
N GLU A 58 -1.66 5.62 -5.92
CA GLU A 58 -0.90 6.01 -4.71
C GLU A 58 -0.81 7.52 -4.51
N LEU A 59 -1.04 8.34 -5.53
CA LEU A 59 -1.12 9.80 -5.41
C LEU A 59 -2.56 10.29 -5.25
N VAL A 60 -3.49 9.76 -6.04
CA VAL A 60 -4.88 10.23 -6.08
C VAL A 60 -5.68 9.73 -4.88
N ALA A 61 -5.55 8.44 -4.50
CA ALA A 61 -6.35 7.87 -3.42
C ALA A 61 -6.08 8.51 -2.04
N PRO A 62 -4.83 8.78 -1.63
CA PRO A 62 -4.54 9.55 -0.41
C PRO A 62 -5.19 10.92 -0.38
N LEU A 63 -5.12 11.65 -1.50
CA LEU A 63 -5.71 12.99 -1.60
C LEU A 63 -7.23 12.94 -1.49
N CYS A 64 -7.88 11.96 -2.12
CA CYS A 64 -9.33 11.74 -1.99
C CYS A 64 -9.73 11.39 -0.55
N ILE A 65 -8.98 10.52 0.13
CA ILE A 65 -9.23 10.13 1.53
C ILE A 65 -9.08 11.33 2.49
N LEU A 66 -8.07 12.18 2.27
CA LEU A 66 -7.84 13.40 3.06
C LEU A 66 -8.88 14.49 2.78
N ALA A 67 -9.24 14.69 1.50
CA ALA A 67 -10.24 15.67 1.08
C ALA A 67 -11.68 15.26 1.44
N ARG A 68 -11.89 14.03 1.95
CA ARG A 68 -13.22 13.40 2.17
C ARG A 68 -14.08 13.36 0.91
N TRP A 69 -13.45 13.42 -0.26
CA TRP A 69 -14.14 13.37 -1.53
C TRP A 69 -14.10 11.94 -2.04
N HIS A 70 -15.24 11.24 -1.95
CA HIS A 70 -15.34 9.81 -2.31
C HIS A 70 -14.33 8.92 -1.54
N ASP A 71 -14.14 9.20 -0.25
CA ASP A 71 -13.18 8.52 0.62
C ASP A 71 -13.42 7.01 0.72
N ARG A 72 -14.68 6.56 0.71
CA ARG A 72 -15.01 5.13 0.75
C ARG A 72 -14.52 4.35 -0.48
N THR A 73 -14.81 4.87 -1.67
CA THR A 73 -14.37 4.24 -2.93
C THR A 73 -12.86 4.33 -3.11
N ALA A 74 -12.25 5.45 -2.75
CA ALA A 74 -10.80 5.61 -2.79
C ALA A 74 -10.09 4.64 -1.83
N ALA A 75 -10.62 4.47 -0.61
CA ALA A 75 -10.09 3.52 0.35
C ALA A 75 -10.23 2.06 -0.11
N LEU A 76 -11.34 1.69 -0.75
CA LEU A 76 -11.51 0.35 -1.33
C LEU A 76 -10.51 0.07 -2.47
N VAL A 77 -10.32 1.03 -3.37
CA VAL A 77 -9.35 0.88 -4.47
C VAL A 77 -7.93 0.75 -3.92
N LEU A 78 -7.58 1.57 -2.92
CA LEU A 78 -6.26 1.53 -2.29
C LEU A 78 -6.04 0.24 -1.48
N ALA A 79 -7.09 -0.26 -0.82
CA ALA A 79 -7.07 -1.55 -0.11
C ALA A 79 -6.86 -2.71 -1.10
N LEU A 80 -7.61 -2.74 -2.20
CA LEU A 80 -7.43 -3.76 -3.24
C LEU A 80 -6.03 -3.70 -3.83
N PHE A 81 -5.52 -2.50 -4.09
CA PHE A 81 -4.15 -2.30 -4.56
C PHE A 81 -3.12 -2.87 -3.57
N CYS A 82 -3.23 -2.56 -2.27
CA CYS A 82 -2.37 -3.13 -1.23
C CYS A 82 -2.44 -4.66 -1.17
N VAL A 83 -3.64 -5.25 -1.30
CA VAL A 83 -3.79 -6.71 -1.33
C VAL A 83 -3.08 -7.31 -2.54
N VAL A 84 -3.29 -6.73 -3.74
CA VAL A 84 -2.67 -7.21 -4.97
C VAL A 84 -1.14 -7.08 -4.89
N THR A 85 -0.62 -5.93 -4.44
CA THR A 85 0.83 -5.75 -4.31
C THR A 85 1.43 -6.66 -3.25
N ALA A 86 0.77 -6.84 -2.10
CA ALA A 86 1.19 -7.80 -1.08
C ALA A 86 1.26 -9.23 -1.62
N LEU A 87 0.23 -9.68 -2.35
CA LEU A 87 0.16 -11.03 -2.88
C LEU A 87 1.15 -11.28 -4.04
N VAL A 88 1.42 -10.27 -4.87
CA VAL A 88 2.30 -10.41 -6.04
C VAL A 88 3.77 -10.24 -5.66
N TYR A 89 4.11 -9.23 -4.87
CA TYR A 89 5.50 -8.85 -4.58
C TYR A 89 6.04 -9.42 -3.27
N HIS A 90 5.17 -9.73 -2.31
CA HIS A 90 5.56 -10.26 -1.00
C HIS A 90 5.11 -11.72 -0.84
N ARG A 91 5.40 -12.57 -1.84
CA ARG A 91 5.14 -14.03 -1.79
C ARG A 91 6.12 -14.73 -0.84
N PHE A 92 6.04 -14.40 0.44
CA PHE A 92 6.88 -14.99 1.48
C PHE A 92 6.72 -16.53 1.53
N TRP A 93 5.55 -17.04 1.14
CA TRP A 93 5.24 -18.47 1.10
C TRP A 93 5.98 -19.26 0.00
N THR A 94 6.57 -18.60 -0.99
CA THR A 94 7.40 -19.25 -2.03
C THR A 94 8.88 -19.32 -1.65
N ILE A 95 9.29 -18.76 -0.52
CA ILE A 95 10.69 -18.73 -0.09
C ILE A 95 11.00 -19.99 0.75
N PRO A 96 11.83 -20.93 0.26
CA PRO A 96 12.19 -22.12 1.02
C PRO A 96 13.01 -21.72 2.27
N GLY A 97 12.66 -22.27 3.43
CA GLY A 97 13.37 -22.01 4.69
C GLY A 97 12.92 -20.76 5.45
N PHE A 98 11.68 -20.29 5.25
CA PHE A 98 11.09 -19.15 6.00
C PHE A 98 11.21 -19.25 7.53
N TRP A 99 11.08 -20.46 8.09
CA TRP A 99 11.20 -20.74 9.52
C TRP A 99 12.66 -20.91 10.01
N SER A 100 13.65 -20.83 9.10
CA SER A 100 15.05 -20.95 9.48
C SER A 100 15.63 -19.58 9.87
N PRO A 101 16.28 -19.43 11.04
CA PRO A 101 16.82 -18.16 11.50
C PRO A 101 17.90 -17.55 10.58
N ALA A 102 18.47 -18.36 9.67
CA ALA A 102 19.45 -17.93 8.68
C ALA A 102 18.86 -17.21 7.46
N ASN A 103 17.52 -17.20 7.27
CA ASN A 103 16.92 -16.65 6.05
C ASN A 103 16.27 -15.28 6.28
N GLU A 104 17.10 -14.25 6.36
CA GLU A 104 16.70 -12.85 6.63
C GLU A 104 15.74 -12.30 5.56
N LYS A 105 15.90 -12.71 4.31
CA LYS A 105 15.06 -12.27 3.18
C LYS A 105 13.60 -12.72 3.34
N GLY A 106 13.36 -13.94 3.82
CA GLY A 106 12.00 -14.46 4.03
C GLY A 106 11.23 -13.69 5.10
N ARG A 107 11.92 -13.30 6.19
CA ARG A 107 11.32 -12.49 7.27
C ARG A 107 11.00 -11.06 6.81
N ALA A 108 11.86 -10.43 6.01
CA ALA A 108 11.60 -9.10 5.47
C ALA A 108 10.32 -9.07 4.63
N HIS A 109 10.16 -10.01 3.68
CA HIS A 109 8.94 -10.11 2.87
C HIS A 109 7.68 -10.41 3.70
N PHE A 110 7.78 -11.21 4.76
CA PHE A 110 6.67 -11.47 5.67
C PHE A 110 6.24 -10.24 6.46
N TRP A 111 7.20 -9.48 6.99
CA TRP A 111 6.90 -8.23 7.69
C TRP A 111 6.28 -7.19 6.76
N ASP A 112 6.78 -7.08 5.53
CA ASP A 112 6.20 -6.15 4.56
C ASP A 112 4.81 -6.60 4.06
N PHE A 113 4.56 -7.91 3.96
CA PHE A 113 3.22 -8.44 3.74
C PHE A 113 2.26 -8.05 4.88
N LEU A 114 2.67 -8.26 6.13
CA LEU A 114 1.84 -7.91 7.30
C LEU A 114 1.59 -6.41 7.41
N LYS A 115 2.57 -5.57 7.09
CA LYS A 115 2.38 -4.10 7.05
C LYS A 115 1.32 -3.72 6.02
N ASN A 116 1.40 -4.27 4.81
CA ASN A 116 0.41 -4.03 3.77
C ASN A 116 -0.98 -4.58 4.17
N PHE A 117 -1.05 -5.74 4.82
CA PHE A 117 -2.31 -6.29 5.32
C PHE A 117 -2.91 -5.45 6.46
N GLY A 118 -2.08 -4.89 7.34
CA GLY A 118 -2.50 -3.93 8.37
C GLY A 118 -3.05 -2.63 7.77
N LEU A 119 -2.40 -2.11 6.73
CA LEU A 119 -2.90 -0.97 5.95
C LEU A 119 -4.26 -1.26 5.33
N VAL A 120 -4.46 -2.45 4.75
CA VAL A 120 -5.76 -2.89 4.22
C VAL A 120 -6.84 -2.84 5.30
N GLY A 121 -6.55 -3.34 6.50
CA GLY A 121 -7.48 -3.26 7.63
C GLY A 121 -7.86 -1.82 7.99
N GLY A 122 -6.88 -0.92 8.06
CA GLY A 122 -7.14 0.51 8.32
C GLY A 122 -7.92 1.20 7.19
N LEU A 123 -7.63 0.87 5.94
CA LEU A 123 -8.36 1.39 4.77
C LEU A 123 -9.80 0.85 4.71
N LEU A 124 -10.03 -0.42 5.07
CA LEU A 124 -11.37 -0.98 5.17
C LEU A 124 -12.19 -0.29 6.28
N LEU A 125 -11.58 0.05 7.42
CA LEU A 125 -12.26 0.83 8.46
C LEU A 125 -12.66 2.22 7.95
N VAL A 126 -11.80 2.88 7.18
CA VAL A 126 -12.13 4.16 6.53
C VAL A 126 -13.22 3.99 5.47
N ALA A 127 -13.24 2.87 4.75
CA ALA A 127 -14.29 2.57 3.78
C ALA A 127 -15.67 2.32 4.41
N LEU A 128 -15.69 1.86 5.67
CA LEU A 128 -16.90 1.55 6.43
C LEU A 128 -17.41 2.72 7.28
N SER A 129 -16.56 3.72 7.56
CA SER A 129 -16.96 4.98 8.21
C SER A 129 -17.78 5.87 7.27
#